data_AF-A0A7C5EQR2-F1
#
_entry.id   AF-A0A7C5EQR2-F1
#
_cell.length_a   1.000
_cell.length_b   1.000
_cell.length_c   1.000
_cell.angle_alpha   90.00
_cell.angle_beta   90.00
_cell.angle_gamma   90.00
#
_symmetry.space_group_name_H-M   'P 1'
#
loop_
_entity.id
_entity.type
_entity.pdbx_description
1 polymer ?
#
loop_
_entity_poly.entity_id
_entity_poly.type
_entity_poly.pdbx_seq_one_letter_code
_entity_poly.pdbx_strand_id
1 'polypeptide(L)'
;MASGRETMKGITHFASGLALATSFRPVVEAAAAGSCLPVLGAVAALLPDTLDFRFARLLERCEDEVAPDPTSPDPADIAGHIVASMCAAYHGGCSRKILLHTIPLGGDRWQSYVVSLAEEGEVAVRLGPVVDSGRQPWPGAYREEREVRIRLAFPLRLTYGSEVRVEAFLGPSLRFDRQEGCLEVHFLPWHRRWSHSLLLVLLFGAGVGALWGRWAGVVFAGGYAVHILQDQLGYLGSNLFWPLTRHRIPGLGLLHSADPLPNALVVWTSLALVLLNLNRFSPASVLPSGFLAAAWAVPFLLLGWWALRRCCFRKRPQRGP
;
A
#
# COMPACT_ATOMS: atom_id res chain seq x y z
N MET A 1 16.51 8.59 -9.67
CA MET A 1 16.39 7.91 -8.36
C MET A 1 14.93 7.97 -7.89
N ALA A 2 14.06 7.10 -8.42
CA ALA A 2 12.62 7.14 -8.09
C ALA A 2 11.88 5.79 -8.16
N SER A 3 12.60 4.67 -8.34
CA SER A 3 12.13 3.29 -8.08
C SER A 3 11.75 3.06 -6.58
N GLY A 4 11.90 4.08 -5.73
CA GLY A 4 11.75 4.02 -4.28
C GLY A 4 10.36 3.73 -3.75
N ARG A 5 9.26 4.19 -4.38
CA ARG A 5 7.96 4.19 -3.68
C ARG A 5 7.33 2.81 -3.48
N GLU A 6 7.45 1.89 -4.44
CA GLU A 6 6.99 0.51 -4.26
C GLU A 6 7.99 -0.35 -3.47
N THR A 7 9.29 -0.09 -3.66
CA THR A 7 10.35 -0.77 -2.90
C THR A 7 10.29 -0.40 -1.41
N MET A 8 9.87 0.81 -1.06
CA MET A 8 9.74 1.23 0.34
C MET A 8 8.65 0.47 1.10
N LYS A 9 7.49 0.15 0.50
CA LYS A 9 6.43 -0.60 1.20
C LYS A 9 6.90 -1.99 1.62
N GLY A 10 7.56 -2.71 0.70
CA GLY A 10 8.14 -4.02 1.01
C GLY A 10 9.21 -3.95 2.11
N ILE A 11 10.10 -2.95 2.03
CA ILE A 11 11.15 -2.76 3.06
C ILE A 11 10.53 -2.44 4.42
N THR A 12 9.46 -1.65 4.47
CA THR A 12 8.76 -1.31 5.71
C THR A 12 8.25 -2.56 6.43
N HIS A 13 7.50 -3.43 5.76
CA HIS A 13 6.98 -4.67 6.36
C HIS A 13 8.12 -5.62 6.74
N PHE A 14 9.12 -5.79 5.87
CA PHE A 14 10.29 -6.62 6.15
C PHE A 14 11.02 -6.17 7.42
N ALA A 15 11.32 -4.87 7.52
CA ALA A 15 12.03 -4.31 8.67
C ALA A 15 11.23 -4.48 9.97
N SER A 16 9.90 -4.31 9.91
CA SER A 16 9.03 -4.50 11.07
C SER A 16 8.94 -5.97 11.51
N GLY A 17 8.89 -6.91 10.57
CA GLY A 17 8.98 -8.34 10.88
C GLY A 17 10.31 -8.70 11.54
N LEU A 18 11.42 -8.13 11.06
CA LEU A 18 12.74 -8.31 11.67
C LEU A 18 12.83 -7.73 13.09
N ALA A 19 12.31 -6.51 13.30
CA ALA A 19 12.28 -5.86 14.61
C ALA A 19 11.44 -6.66 15.61
N LEU A 20 10.29 -7.19 15.19
CA LEU A 20 9.47 -8.07 16.01
C LEU A 20 10.23 -9.36 16.36
N ALA A 21 10.85 -10.02 15.39
CA ALA A 21 11.56 -11.28 15.64
C ALA A 21 12.73 -11.12 16.63
N THR A 22 13.48 -10.02 16.51
CA THR A 22 14.60 -9.73 17.43
C THR A 22 14.16 -9.35 18.84
N SER A 23 12.86 -9.07 19.07
CA SER A 23 12.34 -8.76 20.40
C SER A 23 12.32 -9.96 21.36
N PHE A 24 12.55 -11.17 20.83
CA PHE A 24 12.61 -12.40 21.60
C PHE A 24 14.05 -12.84 21.84
N ARG A 25 14.47 -12.88 23.11
CA ARG A 25 15.82 -13.31 23.49
C ARG A 25 16.23 -14.67 22.89
N PRO A 26 15.39 -15.73 22.93
CA PRO A 26 15.79 -17.03 22.38
C PRO A 26 16.00 -17.01 20.86
N VAL A 27 15.35 -16.08 20.15
CA VAL A 27 15.54 -15.88 18.71
C VAL A 27 16.90 -15.25 18.44
N VAL A 28 17.30 -14.26 19.24
CA VAL A 28 18.62 -13.62 19.12
C VAL A 28 19.75 -14.57 19.50
N GLU A 29 19.60 -15.35 20.57
CA GLU A 29 20.58 -16.37 20.97
C GLU A 29 20.73 -17.46 19.89
N ALA A 30 19.61 -17.93 19.32
CA ALA A 30 19.65 -18.87 18.21
C ALA A 30 20.32 -18.27 16.96
N ALA A 31 20.08 -16.99 16.67
CA ALA A 31 20.72 -16.30 15.56
C ALA A 31 22.24 -16.18 15.74
N ALA A 32 22.71 -15.93 16.97
CA ALA A 32 24.14 -15.94 17.30
C ALA A 32 24.77 -17.33 17.09
N ALA A 33 23.98 -18.41 17.23
CA ALA A 33 24.37 -19.78 16.91
C ALA A 33 24.18 -20.16 15.42
N GLY A 34 23.88 -19.20 14.54
CA GLY A 34 23.75 -19.40 13.09
C GLY A 34 22.32 -19.64 12.58
N SER A 35 21.29 -19.50 13.42
CA SER A 35 19.90 -19.65 13.01
C SER A 35 19.38 -18.47 12.17
N CYS A 36 18.51 -18.75 11.20
CA CYS A 36 17.85 -17.73 10.37
C CYS A 36 16.48 -17.27 10.92
N LEU A 37 16.15 -17.53 12.18
CA LEU A 37 14.85 -17.16 12.77
C LEU A 37 14.49 -15.66 12.63
N PRO A 38 15.41 -14.69 12.79
CA PRO A 38 15.08 -13.28 12.54
C PRO A 38 14.64 -13.02 11.10
N VAL A 39 15.31 -13.66 10.13
CA VAL A 39 14.99 -13.55 8.70
C VAL A 39 13.65 -14.21 8.41
N LEU A 40 13.32 -15.33 9.07
CA LEU A 40 12.01 -15.97 8.93
C LEU A 40 10.87 -15.02 9.30
N GLY A 41 11.00 -14.26 10.40
CA GLY A 41 10.01 -13.24 10.77
C GLY A 41 9.90 -12.11 9.73
N ALA A 42 11.03 -11.66 9.18
CA ALA A 42 11.07 -10.63 8.14
C ALA A 42 10.42 -11.10 6.82
N VAL A 43 10.68 -12.34 6.40
CA VAL A 43 10.07 -12.95 5.21
C VAL A 43 8.58 -13.20 5.44
N ALA A 44 8.18 -13.65 6.63
CA ALA A 44 6.77 -13.85 6.97
C ALA A 44 5.96 -12.54 6.88
N ALA A 45 6.59 -11.40 7.20
CA ALA A 45 5.98 -10.08 7.04
C ALA A 45 5.79 -9.66 5.58
N LEU A 46 6.50 -10.24 4.60
CA LEU A 46 6.27 -9.97 3.17
C LEU A 46 5.20 -10.88 2.56
N LEU A 47 4.87 -11.97 3.24
CA LEU A 47 4.06 -13.03 2.68
C LEU A 47 2.63 -12.62 2.33
N PRO A 48 1.89 -11.82 3.13
CA PRO A 48 0.49 -11.51 2.83
C PRO A 48 0.32 -10.79 1.48
N ASP A 49 1.11 -9.74 1.25
CA ASP A 49 1.14 -9.03 -0.03
C ASP A 49 1.64 -9.94 -1.16
N THR A 50 2.66 -10.76 -0.90
CA THR A 50 3.17 -11.71 -1.90
C THR A 50 2.06 -12.66 -2.35
N LEU A 51 1.28 -13.21 -1.41
CA LEU A 51 0.14 -14.08 -1.71
C LEU A 51 -0.91 -13.37 -2.55
N ASP A 52 -1.20 -12.11 -2.22
CA ASP A 52 -2.16 -11.31 -2.96
C ASP A 52 -1.72 -11.04 -4.39
N PHE A 53 -0.53 -10.46 -4.58
CA PHE A 53 -0.07 -10.03 -5.90
C PHE A 53 0.35 -11.20 -6.82
N ARG A 54 0.81 -12.32 -6.24
CA ARG A 54 1.23 -13.51 -7.01
C ARG A 54 0.12 -14.52 -7.23
N PHE A 55 -0.89 -14.58 -6.37
CA PHE A 55 -1.97 -15.57 -6.49
C PHE A 55 -3.35 -14.92 -6.53
N ALA A 56 -3.75 -14.14 -5.51
CA ALA A 56 -5.12 -13.63 -5.44
C ALA A 56 -5.50 -12.75 -6.65
N ARG A 57 -4.56 -11.93 -7.13
CA ARG A 57 -4.72 -11.11 -8.33
C ARG A 57 -4.94 -11.94 -9.59
N LEU A 58 -4.21 -13.05 -9.74
CA LEU A 58 -4.35 -13.93 -10.92
C LEU A 58 -5.66 -14.71 -10.92
N LEU A 59 -6.25 -14.92 -9.74
CA LEU A 59 -7.54 -15.56 -9.57
C LEU A 59 -8.70 -14.57 -9.67
N GLU A 60 -8.43 -13.26 -9.79
CA GLU A 60 -9.45 -12.26 -9.98
C GLU A 60 -10.10 -12.39 -11.35
N ARG A 61 -11.43 -12.36 -11.37
CA ARG A 61 -12.23 -12.28 -12.59
C ARG A 61 -12.98 -10.96 -12.59
N CYS A 62 -12.75 -10.15 -13.62
CA CYS A 62 -13.53 -8.94 -13.88
C CYS A 62 -14.62 -9.26 -14.89
N GLU A 63 -15.78 -8.63 -14.74
CA GLU A 63 -16.90 -8.78 -15.67
C GLU A 63 -16.77 -7.82 -16.86
N ASP A 64 -15.99 -6.76 -16.72
CA ASP A 64 -15.73 -5.78 -17.77
C ASP A 64 -14.31 -5.18 -17.65
N GLU A 65 -13.83 -4.57 -18.73
CA GLU A 65 -12.51 -3.97 -18.82
C GLU A 65 -12.58 -2.59 -19.48
N VAL A 66 -12.06 -1.58 -18.79
CA VAL A 66 -11.92 -0.22 -19.34
C VAL A 66 -10.54 -0.13 -19.99
N ALA A 67 -10.50 -0.30 -21.30
CA ALA A 67 -9.29 -0.25 -22.12
C ALA A 67 -9.28 1.01 -23.01
N PRO A 68 -8.61 2.10 -22.60
CA PRO A 68 -8.57 3.33 -23.39
C PRO A 68 -7.71 3.16 -24.65
N ASP A 69 -8.04 3.90 -25.71
CA ASP A 69 -7.22 3.92 -26.94
C ASP A 69 -5.81 4.46 -26.63
N PRO A 70 -4.74 3.69 -26.94
CA PRO A 70 -3.36 4.11 -26.67
C PRO A 70 -2.88 5.27 -27.54
N THR A 71 -3.46 5.46 -28.72
CA THR A 71 -3.08 6.49 -29.68
C THR A 71 -3.84 7.80 -29.45
N SER A 72 -5.12 7.71 -29.10
CA SER A 72 -5.99 8.86 -28.88
C SER A 72 -6.92 8.63 -27.68
N PRO A 73 -6.38 8.61 -26.44
CA PRO A 73 -7.19 8.36 -25.25
C PRO A 73 -8.20 9.49 -25.05
N ASP A 74 -9.47 9.15 -24.84
CA ASP A 74 -10.53 10.11 -24.54
C ASP A 74 -11.03 9.91 -23.10
N PRO A 75 -10.88 10.92 -22.21
CA PRO A 75 -11.43 10.83 -20.85
C PRO A 75 -12.95 10.65 -20.83
N ALA A 76 -13.69 11.11 -21.85
CA ALA A 76 -15.14 10.93 -21.93
C ALA A 76 -15.52 9.45 -22.09
N ASP A 77 -14.82 8.72 -22.95
CA ASP A 77 -15.04 7.28 -23.18
C ASP A 77 -14.73 6.48 -21.92
N ILE A 78 -13.60 6.79 -21.25
CA ILE A 78 -13.21 6.16 -19.98
C ILE A 78 -14.28 6.41 -18.92
N ALA A 79 -14.70 7.67 -18.73
CA ALA A 79 -15.73 8.04 -17.76
C ALA A 79 -17.07 7.35 -18.08
N GLY A 80 -17.46 7.33 -19.36
CA GLY A 80 -18.67 6.69 -19.85
C GLY A 80 -18.71 5.19 -19.55
N HIS A 81 -17.62 4.47 -19.79
CA HIS A 81 -17.54 3.03 -19.48
C HIS A 81 -17.64 2.74 -17.98
N ILE A 82 -16.95 3.55 -17.15
CA ILE A 82 -17.02 3.43 -15.68
C ILE A 82 -18.46 3.68 -15.21
N VAL A 83 -19.08 4.78 -15.67
CA VAL A 83 -20.46 5.13 -15.30
C VAL A 83 -21.46 4.08 -15.79
N ALA A 84 -21.30 3.55 -17.00
CA ALA A 84 -22.16 2.48 -17.51
C ALA A 84 -22.09 1.23 -16.60
N SER A 85 -20.89 0.84 -16.17
CA SER A 85 -20.69 -0.26 -15.22
C SER A 85 -21.31 0.01 -13.84
N MET A 86 -21.18 1.25 -13.34
CA MET A 86 -21.80 1.67 -12.08
C MET A 86 -23.34 1.66 -12.16
N CYS A 87 -23.91 2.20 -13.23
CA CYS A 87 -25.34 2.16 -13.49
C CYS A 87 -25.86 0.73 -13.65
N ALA A 88 -25.12 -0.14 -14.34
CA ALA A 88 -25.49 -1.54 -14.47
C ALA A 88 -25.50 -2.27 -13.12
N ALA A 89 -24.52 -2.00 -12.25
CA ALA A 89 -24.50 -2.55 -10.89
C ALA A 89 -25.65 -2.02 -10.03
N TYR A 90 -25.91 -0.71 -10.10
CA TYR A 90 -26.96 -0.06 -9.32
C TYR A 90 -28.36 -0.52 -9.76
N HIS A 91 -28.70 -0.39 -11.04
CA HIS A 91 -30.05 -0.73 -11.53
C HIS A 91 -30.26 -2.24 -11.63
N GLY A 92 -29.24 -3.00 -12.03
CA GLY A 92 -29.33 -4.45 -12.13
C GLY A 92 -29.31 -5.17 -10.78
N GLY A 93 -28.81 -4.53 -9.72
CA GLY A 93 -28.71 -5.12 -8.38
C GLY A 93 -27.65 -6.22 -8.24
N CYS A 94 -26.86 -6.47 -9.28
CA CYS A 94 -25.77 -7.44 -9.27
C CYS A 94 -24.41 -6.73 -9.13
N SER A 95 -23.52 -7.32 -8.33
CA SER A 95 -22.12 -6.86 -8.23
C SER A 95 -21.44 -6.85 -9.61
N ARG A 96 -20.68 -5.80 -9.89
CA ARG A 96 -19.85 -5.67 -11.10
C ARG A 96 -18.42 -5.33 -10.70
N LYS A 97 -17.44 -6.04 -11.25
CA LYS A 97 -16.01 -5.71 -11.17
C LYS A 97 -15.51 -5.30 -12.53
N ILE A 98 -14.74 -4.21 -12.54
CA ILE A 98 -14.08 -3.70 -13.73
C ILE A 98 -12.58 -3.62 -13.51
N LEU A 99 -11.81 -3.87 -14.55
CA LEU A 99 -10.38 -3.59 -14.59
C LEU A 99 -10.12 -2.27 -15.33
N LEU A 100 -9.36 -1.37 -14.72
CA LEU A 100 -8.94 -0.12 -15.35
C LEU A 100 -7.56 -0.31 -15.97
N HIS A 101 -7.48 -0.51 -17.29
CA HIS A 101 -6.20 -0.71 -17.97
C HIS A 101 -5.39 0.57 -18.04
N THR A 102 -4.07 0.41 -18.01
CA THR A 102 -3.15 1.51 -18.30
C THR A 102 -3.01 1.73 -19.80
N ILE A 103 -2.44 2.87 -20.17
CA ILE A 103 -2.33 3.30 -21.55
C ILE A 103 -0.84 3.29 -21.95
N PRO A 104 -0.30 2.17 -22.50
CA PRO A 104 1.11 2.07 -22.85
C PRO A 104 1.45 2.95 -24.07
N LEU A 105 2.54 3.72 -23.98
CA LEU A 105 3.10 4.54 -25.05
C LEU A 105 4.49 4.05 -25.52
N GLY A 106 4.99 2.96 -24.95
CA GLY A 106 6.28 2.36 -25.26
C GLY A 106 6.78 1.47 -24.12
N GLY A 107 8.01 0.97 -24.23
CA GLY A 107 8.56 -0.02 -23.28
C GLY A 107 8.66 0.47 -21.82
N ASP A 108 8.86 1.76 -21.60
CA ASP A 108 8.97 2.38 -20.27
C ASP A 108 8.15 3.69 -20.18
N ARG A 109 7.03 3.77 -20.91
CA ARG A 109 6.21 4.99 -20.96
C ARG A 109 4.73 4.64 -20.93
N TRP A 110 4.00 5.30 -20.05
CA TRP A 110 2.55 5.17 -19.92
C TRP A 110 1.89 6.54 -19.85
N GLN A 111 0.79 6.72 -20.56
CA GLN A 111 -0.10 7.83 -20.32
C GLN A 111 -0.88 7.57 -19.04
N SER A 112 -0.70 8.42 -18.02
CA SER A 112 -1.49 8.28 -16.79
C SER A 112 -2.85 8.93 -16.92
N TYR A 113 -3.79 8.48 -16.09
CA TYR A 113 -5.07 9.15 -15.86
C TYR A 113 -5.54 8.93 -14.42
N VAL A 114 -6.41 9.81 -13.95
CA VAL A 114 -6.98 9.77 -12.61
C VAL A 114 -8.50 9.66 -12.73
N VAL A 115 -9.07 8.73 -12.00
CA VAL A 115 -10.52 8.60 -11.79
C VAL A 115 -10.81 9.16 -10.39
N SER A 116 -11.54 10.26 -10.31
CA SER A 116 -12.00 10.84 -9.05
C SER A 116 -13.48 10.53 -8.86
N LEU A 117 -13.83 10.08 -7.66
CA LEU A 117 -15.18 9.67 -7.26
C LEU A 117 -15.61 10.53 -6.07
N ALA A 118 -16.81 11.09 -6.14
CA ALA A 118 -17.41 11.87 -5.05
C ALA A 118 -18.64 11.15 -4.48
N GLU A 119 -18.82 11.22 -3.16
CA GLU A 119 -19.95 10.56 -2.48
C GLU A 119 -21.30 11.10 -2.93
N GLU A 120 -21.35 12.35 -3.41
CA GLU A 120 -22.53 13.00 -3.99
C GLU A 120 -22.96 12.41 -5.34
N GLY A 121 -22.21 11.43 -5.87
CA GLY A 121 -22.49 10.80 -7.16
C GLY A 121 -21.84 11.56 -8.32
N GLU A 122 -20.56 11.89 -8.23
CA GLU A 122 -19.80 12.45 -9.35
C GLU A 122 -18.63 11.54 -9.69
N VAL A 123 -18.43 11.29 -10.99
CA VAL A 123 -17.27 10.58 -11.54
C VAL A 123 -16.54 11.55 -12.45
N ALA A 124 -15.28 11.84 -12.13
CA ALA A 124 -14.40 12.65 -12.96
C ALA A 124 -13.25 11.79 -13.49
N VAL A 125 -12.91 11.95 -14.76
CA VAL A 125 -11.72 11.33 -15.34
C VAL A 125 -10.84 12.42 -15.92
N ARG A 126 -9.58 12.44 -15.50
CA ARG A 126 -8.58 13.40 -15.97
C ARG A 126 -7.35 12.70 -16.52
N LEU A 127 -6.97 13.03 -17.75
CA LEU A 127 -5.69 12.59 -18.30
C LEU A 127 -4.54 13.31 -17.58
N GLY A 128 -3.55 12.54 -17.13
CA GLY A 128 -2.37 13.04 -16.44
C GLY A 128 -1.14 13.16 -17.34
N PRO A 129 0.07 13.30 -16.77
CA PRO A 129 1.31 13.29 -17.53
C PRO A 129 1.64 11.89 -18.07
N VAL A 130 2.54 11.84 -19.05
CA VAL A 130 3.23 10.59 -19.37
C VAL A 130 4.19 10.26 -18.23
N VAL A 131 4.21 9.01 -17.77
CA VAL A 131 5.09 8.54 -16.71
C VAL A 131 5.97 7.38 -17.15
N ASP A 132 7.10 7.20 -16.47
CA ASP A 132 7.93 6.00 -16.54
C ASP A 132 7.42 4.87 -15.62
N SER A 133 8.08 3.70 -15.63
CA SER A 133 7.78 2.60 -14.72
C SER A 133 7.97 2.95 -13.23
N GLY A 134 8.75 3.99 -12.94
CA GLY A 134 8.92 4.58 -11.61
C GLY A 134 7.84 5.60 -11.24
N ARG A 135 6.79 5.76 -12.07
CA ARG A 135 5.71 6.74 -11.92
C ARG A 135 6.21 8.19 -11.85
N GLN A 136 7.34 8.48 -12.50
CA GLN A 136 7.84 9.84 -12.62
C GLN A 136 7.37 10.46 -13.93
N PRO A 137 6.96 11.74 -13.92
CA PRO A 137 6.65 12.45 -15.16
C PRO A 137 7.83 12.39 -16.14
N TRP A 138 7.55 11.97 -17.36
CA TRP A 138 8.54 11.89 -18.42
C TRP A 138 8.94 13.30 -18.87
N PRO A 139 10.23 13.66 -18.84
CA PRO A 139 10.68 15.00 -19.21
C PRO A 139 10.25 15.39 -20.62
N GLY A 140 9.62 16.57 -20.75
CA GLY A 140 9.22 17.13 -22.05
C GLY A 140 7.98 16.49 -22.69
N ALA A 141 7.34 15.49 -22.06
CA ALA A 141 6.11 14.86 -22.57
C ALA A 141 4.86 15.53 -21.98
N TYR A 142 4.68 16.83 -22.26
CA TYR A 142 3.47 17.53 -21.89
C TYR A 142 2.32 17.19 -22.85
N ARG A 143 1.18 16.78 -22.30
CA ARG A 143 -0.10 16.71 -23.00
C ARG A 143 -1.08 17.57 -22.23
N GLU A 144 -1.99 18.23 -22.96
CA GLU A 144 -3.05 19.01 -22.32
C GLU A 144 -3.87 18.11 -21.39
N GLU A 145 -4.05 18.58 -20.15
CA GLU A 145 -4.94 17.94 -19.21
C GLU A 145 -6.38 18.10 -19.71
N ARG A 146 -7.00 16.97 -20.05
CA ARG A 146 -8.42 16.91 -20.38
C ARG A 146 -9.13 16.21 -19.25
N GLU A 147 -10.19 16.85 -18.76
CA GLU A 147 -11.03 16.35 -17.67
C GLU A 147 -12.48 16.32 -18.12
N VAL A 148 -13.17 15.22 -17.80
CA VAL A 148 -14.60 15.06 -18.01
C VAL A 148 -15.23 14.67 -16.68
N ARG A 149 -16.39 15.25 -16.38
CA ARG A 149 -17.18 14.95 -15.18
C ARG A 149 -18.56 14.48 -15.57
N ILE A 150 -19.01 13.39 -14.97
CA ILE A 150 -20.34 12.83 -15.18
C ILE A 150 -21.01 12.68 -13.82
N ARG A 151 -22.23 13.21 -13.70
CA ARG A 151 -23.04 13.10 -12.49
C ARG A 151 -23.96 11.89 -12.57
N LEU A 152 -23.94 11.09 -11.52
CA LEU A 152 -24.79 9.92 -11.30
C LEU A 152 -26.11 10.35 -10.66
N ALA A 153 -27.14 9.55 -10.88
CA ALA A 153 -28.46 9.75 -10.27
C ALA A 153 -28.57 9.18 -8.84
N PHE A 154 -27.48 8.63 -8.30
CA PHE A 154 -27.45 7.97 -7.00
C PHE A 154 -26.11 8.27 -6.28
N PRO A 155 -26.12 8.27 -4.93
CA PRO A 155 -24.93 8.54 -4.14
C PRO A 155 -23.97 7.34 -4.13
N LEU A 156 -22.70 7.62 -3.83
CA LEU A 156 -21.64 6.62 -3.68
C LEU A 156 -21.24 6.48 -2.22
N ARG A 157 -20.81 5.27 -1.85
CA ARG A 157 -20.10 5.00 -0.58
C ARG A 157 -18.70 4.52 -0.92
N LEU A 158 -17.68 5.30 -0.60
CA LEU A 158 -16.31 4.96 -0.95
C LEU A 158 -15.65 4.17 0.17
N THR A 159 -15.09 3.00 -0.14
CA THR A 159 -14.32 2.19 0.84
C THR A 159 -12.82 2.43 0.78
N TYR A 160 -12.41 3.40 -0.04
CA TYR A 160 -11.03 3.85 -0.22
C TYR A 160 -11.03 5.36 -0.52
N GLY A 161 -9.86 5.94 -0.77
CA GLY A 161 -9.73 7.33 -1.20
C GLY A 161 -10.56 7.64 -2.46
N SER A 162 -10.93 8.91 -2.60
CA SER A 162 -11.73 9.42 -3.73
C SER A 162 -11.00 9.40 -5.06
N GLU A 163 -9.67 9.33 -5.08
CA GLU A 163 -8.88 9.32 -6.31
C GLU A 163 -8.21 7.97 -6.55
N VAL A 164 -8.44 7.44 -7.75
CA VAL A 164 -7.79 6.24 -8.28
C VAL A 164 -6.91 6.63 -9.44
N ARG A 165 -5.60 6.50 -9.23
CA ARG A 165 -4.58 6.91 -10.20
C ARG A 165 -4.07 5.69 -10.97
N VAL A 166 -4.17 5.75 -12.30
CA VAL A 166 -3.84 4.66 -13.22
C VAL A 166 -2.64 5.08 -14.07
N GLU A 167 -1.45 4.51 -13.80
CA GLU A 167 -0.21 5.04 -14.39
C GLU A 167 0.81 4.00 -14.85
N ALA A 168 0.76 2.74 -14.41
CA ALA A 168 1.72 1.72 -14.85
C ALA A 168 1.21 0.28 -14.63
N PHE A 169 1.72 -0.65 -15.45
CA PHE A 169 1.38 -2.08 -15.44
C PHE A 169 -0.10 -2.37 -15.79
N LEU A 170 -0.73 -3.35 -15.14
CA LEU A 170 -2.10 -3.79 -15.47
C LEU A 170 -3.20 -2.83 -14.98
N GLY A 171 -2.86 -1.86 -14.13
CA GLY A 171 -3.83 -0.96 -13.50
C GLY A 171 -4.70 -1.63 -12.42
N PRO A 172 -5.53 -0.86 -11.70
CA PRO A 172 -6.33 -1.35 -10.59
C PRO A 172 -7.71 -1.88 -11.03
N SER A 173 -8.28 -2.78 -10.23
CA SER A 173 -9.67 -3.20 -10.34
C SER A 173 -10.57 -2.49 -9.32
N LEU A 174 -11.82 -2.24 -9.72
CA LEU A 174 -12.90 -1.69 -8.90
C LEU A 174 -14.05 -2.69 -8.85
N ARG A 175 -14.73 -2.79 -7.70
CA ARG A 175 -16.01 -3.48 -7.57
C ARG A 175 -17.11 -2.52 -7.14
N PHE A 176 -18.26 -2.64 -7.76
CA PHE A 176 -19.47 -1.89 -7.47
C PHE A 176 -20.53 -2.82 -6.91
N ASP A 177 -20.98 -2.52 -5.70
CA ASP A 177 -22.01 -3.29 -4.98
C ASP A 177 -23.13 -2.36 -4.54
N ARG A 178 -24.38 -2.65 -4.91
CA ARG A 178 -25.52 -1.86 -4.45
C ARG A 178 -25.85 -2.20 -3.00
N GLN A 179 -25.85 -1.19 -2.12
CA GLN A 179 -26.21 -1.32 -0.71
C GLN A 179 -27.11 -0.16 -0.29
N GLU A 180 -28.27 -0.44 0.30
CA GLU A 180 -29.09 0.58 1.01
C GLU A 180 -29.37 1.87 0.22
N GLY A 181 -29.60 1.77 -1.10
CA GLY A 181 -29.89 2.94 -1.95
C GLY A 181 -28.67 3.77 -2.38
N CYS A 182 -27.45 3.32 -2.05
CA CYS A 182 -26.21 3.85 -2.58
C CYS A 182 -25.42 2.76 -3.34
N LEU A 183 -24.40 3.18 -4.09
CA LEU A 183 -23.45 2.27 -4.72
C LEU A 183 -22.13 2.29 -3.93
N GLU A 184 -21.79 1.17 -3.32
CA GLU A 184 -20.52 1.01 -2.63
C GLU A 184 -19.42 0.70 -3.64
N VAL A 185 -18.34 1.47 -3.58
CA VAL A 185 -17.17 1.32 -4.47
C VAL A 185 -16.02 0.72 -3.69
N HIS A 186 -15.55 -0.43 -4.14
CA HIS A 186 -14.41 -1.14 -3.57
C HIS A 186 -13.19 -1.07 -4.46
N PHE A 187 -12.12 -0.49 -3.94
CA PHE A 187 -10.81 -0.53 -4.57
C PHE A 187 -10.12 -1.89 -4.32
N LEU A 188 -9.50 -2.46 -5.35
CA LEU A 188 -8.75 -3.73 -5.34
C LEU A 188 -9.47 -4.80 -4.51
N PRO A 189 -10.65 -5.27 -4.95
CA PRO A 189 -11.52 -6.12 -4.15
C PRO A 189 -10.89 -7.48 -3.81
N TRP A 190 -9.89 -7.95 -4.58
CA TRP A 190 -9.09 -9.15 -4.32
C TRP A 190 -8.03 -9.00 -3.23
N HIS A 191 -7.52 -7.78 -3.02
CA HIS A 191 -6.42 -7.51 -2.09
C HIS A 191 -6.94 -7.47 -0.63
N ARG A 192 -6.11 -7.95 0.30
CA ARG A 192 -6.36 -7.98 1.75
C ARG A 192 -7.61 -8.73 2.18
N ARG A 193 -7.89 -9.84 1.49
CA ARG A 193 -8.97 -10.77 1.84
C ARG A 193 -8.43 -11.90 2.73
N TRP A 194 -8.41 -13.12 2.20
CA TRP A 194 -8.07 -14.33 2.95
C TRP A 194 -6.63 -14.33 3.46
N SER A 195 -5.71 -13.76 2.69
CA SER A 195 -4.29 -13.63 3.02
C SER A 195 -4.04 -12.69 4.19
N HIS A 196 -4.98 -11.81 4.55
CA HIS A 196 -4.82 -10.82 5.62
C HIS A 196 -5.68 -11.16 6.85
N SER A 197 -5.77 -12.46 7.15
CA SER A 197 -6.52 -13.00 8.29
C SER A 197 -5.61 -13.34 9.47
N LEU A 198 -6.02 -12.92 10.67
CA LEU A 198 -5.37 -13.30 11.92
C LEU A 198 -5.62 -14.77 12.27
N LEU A 199 -6.68 -15.39 11.74
CA LEU A 199 -6.86 -16.85 11.88
C LEU A 199 -5.83 -17.60 11.04
N LEU A 200 -5.50 -17.08 9.85
CA LEU A 200 -4.46 -17.66 9.00
C LEU A 200 -3.07 -17.50 9.62
N VAL A 201 -2.81 -16.38 10.30
CA VAL A 201 -1.60 -16.19 11.12
C VAL A 201 -1.45 -17.32 12.14
N LEU A 202 -2.50 -17.64 12.89
CA LEU A 202 -2.46 -18.70 13.89
C LEU A 202 -2.23 -20.07 13.25
N LEU A 203 -2.92 -20.36 12.15
CA LEU A 203 -2.79 -21.62 11.43
C LEU A 203 -1.38 -21.82 10.87
N PHE A 204 -0.84 -20.85 10.14
CA PHE A 204 0.51 -20.93 9.60
C PHE A 204 1.57 -20.90 10.69
N GLY A 205 1.39 -20.08 11.72
CA GLY A 205 2.26 -20.06 12.89
C GLY A 205 2.35 -21.41 13.58
N ALA A 206 1.21 -22.06 13.82
CA ALA A 206 1.16 -23.40 14.41
C ALA A 206 1.82 -24.44 13.50
N GLY A 207 1.55 -24.41 12.20
CA GLY A 207 2.16 -25.34 11.22
C GLY A 207 3.68 -25.18 11.16
N VAL A 208 4.18 -23.95 11.01
CA VAL A 208 5.61 -23.65 11.03
C VAL A 208 6.25 -24.04 12.38
N GLY A 209 5.54 -23.80 13.48
CA GLY A 209 5.98 -24.17 14.82
C GLY A 209 6.10 -25.67 15.04
N ALA A 210 5.20 -26.46 14.44
CA ALA A 210 5.25 -27.92 14.49
C ALA A 210 6.42 -28.48 13.65
N LEU A 211 6.73 -27.86 12.51
CA LEU A 211 7.78 -28.33 11.60
C LEU A 211 9.20 -27.91 12.02
N TRP A 212 9.37 -26.67 12.48
CA TRP A 212 10.68 -26.06 12.74
C TRP A 212 10.86 -25.55 14.18
N GLY A 213 9.94 -25.95 15.08
CA GLY A 213 9.99 -25.65 16.50
C GLY A 213 9.26 -24.37 16.88
N ARG A 214 8.90 -24.26 18.16
CA ARG A 214 8.01 -23.22 18.68
C ARG A 214 8.41 -21.79 18.30
N TRP A 215 9.71 -21.49 18.31
CA TRP A 215 10.20 -20.14 18.03
C TRP A 215 10.09 -19.78 16.55
N ALA A 216 10.23 -20.75 15.63
CA ALA A 216 9.94 -20.55 14.22
C ALA A 216 8.47 -20.19 14.01
N GLY A 217 7.55 -20.91 14.67
CA GLY A 217 6.13 -20.61 14.63
C GLY A 217 5.78 -19.23 15.17
N VAL A 218 6.35 -18.85 16.32
CA VAL A 218 6.11 -17.54 16.95
C VAL A 218 6.61 -16.39 16.08
N VAL A 219 7.84 -16.45 15.56
CA VAL A 219 8.37 -15.36 14.73
C VAL A 219 7.67 -15.28 13.38
N PHE A 220 7.28 -16.42 12.81
CA PHE A 220 6.50 -16.44 11.58
C PHE A 220 5.13 -15.81 11.79
N ALA A 221 4.39 -16.25 12.81
CA ALA A 221 3.08 -15.70 13.15
C ALA A 221 3.17 -14.20 13.44
N GLY A 222 4.15 -13.78 14.25
CA GLY A 222 4.34 -12.38 14.59
C GLY A 222 4.72 -11.51 13.38
N GLY A 223 5.60 -12.01 12.51
CA GLY A 223 5.97 -11.33 11.26
C GLY A 223 4.76 -11.15 10.34
N TYR A 224 3.98 -12.21 10.15
CA TYR A 224 2.75 -12.16 9.36
C TYR A 224 1.71 -11.21 9.98
N ALA A 225 1.54 -11.24 11.31
CA ALA A 225 0.61 -10.38 12.02
C ALA A 225 1.00 -8.91 11.94
N VAL A 226 2.29 -8.57 12.09
CA VAL A 226 2.72 -7.16 12.05
C VAL A 226 2.43 -6.53 10.70
N HIS A 227 2.55 -7.28 9.60
CA HIS A 227 2.12 -6.83 8.28
C HIS A 227 0.64 -6.43 8.28
N ILE A 228 -0.24 -7.34 8.72
CA ILE A 228 -1.70 -7.10 8.74
C ILE A 228 -2.03 -5.89 9.61
N LEU A 229 -1.42 -5.79 10.80
CA LEU A 229 -1.67 -4.69 11.73
C LEU A 229 -1.20 -3.34 11.16
N GLN A 230 -0.06 -3.31 10.48
CA GLN A 230 0.41 -2.11 9.77
C GLN A 230 -0.54 -1.71 8.66
N ASP A 231 -1.03 -2.69 7.90
CA ASP A 231 -1.97 -2.46 6.81
C ASP A 231 -3.33 -1.94 7.30
N GLN A 232 -3.71 -2.23 8.54
CA GLN A 232 -4.90 -1.68 9.19
C GLN A 232 -4.77 -0.17 9.53
N LEU A 233 -3.56 0.38 9.58
CA LEU A 233 -3.35 1.83 9.75
C LEU A 233 -3.68 2.62 8.46
N GLY A 234 -3.74 1.94 7.32
CA GLY A 234 -4.07 2.54 6.03
C GLY A 234 -5.56 2.75 5.79
N TYR A 235 -5.94 3.08 4.56
CA TYR A 235 -7.35 3.27 4.17
C TYR A 235 -8.08 1.96 3.83
N LEU A 236 -7.39 1.02 3.17
CA LEU A 236 -8.02 -0.23 2.68
C LEU A 236 -8.50 -1.16 3.79
N GLY A 237 -7.80 -1.20 4.93
CA GLY A 237 -8.06 -2.19 5.98
C GLY A 237 -7.78 -3.62 5.53
N SER A 238 -8.37 -4.60 6.21
CA SER A 238 -8.16 -6.05 5.98
C SER A 238 -9.37 -6.90 6.39
N ASN A 239 -9.50 -8.11 5.84
CA ASN A 239 -10.41 -9.12 6.39
C ASN A 239 -9.71 -9.95 7.48
N LEU A 240 -9.76 -9.44 8.71
CA LEU A 240 -9.04 -10.01 9.87
C LEU A 240 -9.51 -11.41 10.29
N PHE A 241 -10.73 -11.82 9.91
CA PHE A 241 -11.38 -13.02 10.45
C PHE A 241 -11.78 -14.03 9.37
N TRP A 242 -11.21 -13.95 8.16
CA TRP A 242 -11.43 -15.00 7.17
C TRP A 242 -10.97 -16.37 7.72
N PRO A 243 -11.73 -17.48 7.52
CA PRO A 243 -12.92 -17.60 6.68
C PRO A 243 -14.26 -17.35 7.38
N LEU A 244 -14.27 -16.95 8.66
CA LEU A 244 -15.51 -16.68 9.41
C LEU A 244 -16.32 -15.53 8.81
N THR A 245 -15.63 -14.51 8.28
CA THR A 245 -16.27 -13.40 7.57
C THR A 245 -15.68 -13.22 6.17
N ARG A 246 -16.46 -12.61 5.27
CA ARG A 246 -16.02 -12.22 3.91
C ARG A 246 -15.80 -10.71 3.75
N HIS A 247 -16.14 -9.94 4.79
CA HIS A 247 -16.11 -8.48 4.79
C HIS A 247 -14.75 -7.97 5.26
N ARG A 248 -14.25 -6.92 4.60
CA ARG A 248 -13.07 -6.19 5.06
C ARG A 248 -13.50 -5.23 6.16
N ILE A 249 -12.69 -5.15 7.21
CA ILE A 249 -12.83 -4.11 8.25
C ILE A 249 -12.06 -2.89 7.74
N PRO A 250 -12.71 -1.72 7.61
CA PRO A 250 -12.07 -0.50 7.13
C PRO A 250 -10.83 -0.16 7.95
N GLY A 251 -9.79 0.34 7.28
CA GLY A 251 -8.58 0.78 7.95
C GLY A 251 -8.80 2.12 8.68
N LEU A 252 -7.84 2.50 9.54
CA LEU A 252 -7.95 3.72 10.33
C LEU A 252 -7.73 5.01 9.51
N GLY A 253 -7.26 4.90 8.27
CA GLY A 253 -7.04 6.05 7.39
C GLY A 253 -5.96 7.01 7.90
N LEU A 254 -5.04 6.54 8.74
CA LEU A 254 -4.00 7.38 9.36
C LEU A 254 -2.81 7.61 8.44
N LEU A 255 -2.51 6.64 7.56
CA LEU A 255 -1.32 6.63 6.73
C LEU A 255 -1.67 6.23 5.30
N HIS A 256 -1.08 6.88 4.31
CA HIS A 256 -1.15 6.42 2.93
C HIS A 256 0.10 5.60 2.60
N SER A 257 -0.07 4.44 1.94
CA SER A 257 1.04 3.51 1.67
C SER A 257 2.13 4.11 0.77
N ALA A 258 1.76 5.10 -0.05
CA ALA A 258 2.68 5.83 -0.91
C ALA A 258 3.47 6.95 -0.20
N ASP A 259 3.17 7.23 1.07
CA ASP A 259 3.81 8.34 1.78
C ASP A 259 5.25 7.98 2.17
N PRO A 260 6.25 8.74 1.71
CA PRO A 260 7.63 8.37 1.93
C PRO A 260 8.08 8.56 3.38
N LEU A 261 7.53 9.57 4.07
CA LEU A 261 7.94 9.91 5.43
C LEU A 261 7.50 8.86 6.47
N PRO A 262 6.23 8.45 6.55
CA PRO A 262 5.81 7.37 7.44
C PRO A 262 6.59 6.07 7.19
N ASN A 263 6.77 5.68 5.93
CA ASN A 263 7.54 4.48 5.58
C ASN A 263 8.99 4.57 6.08
N ALA A 264 9.66 5.71 5.87
CA ALA A 264 11.02 5.94 6.35
C ALA A 264 11.10 5.91 7.89
N LEU A 265 10.14 6.52 8.59
CA LEU A 265 10.09 6.51 10.05
C LEU A 265 9.88 5.11 10.63
N VAL A 266 9.04 4.29 10.00
CA VAL A 266 8.83 2.90 10.43
C VAL A 266 10.09 2.06 10.21
N VAL A 267 10.76 2.20 9.06
CA VAL A 267 12.03 1.51 8.80
C VAL A 267 13.09 1.96 9.81
N TRP A 268 13.25 3.26 10.02
CA TRP A 268 14.18 3.82 10.99
C TRP A 268 13.93 3.30 12.41
N THR A 269 12.67 3.33 12.83
CA THR A 269 12.25 2.83 14.15
C THR A 269 12.51 1.32 14.26
N SER A 270 12.23 0.55 13.22
CA SER A 270 12.48 -0.89 13.18
C SER A 270 13.98 -1.18 13.34
N LEU A 271 14.85 -0.45 12.64
CA LEU A 271 16.30 -0.61 12.76
C LEU A 271 16.81 -0.24 14.16
N ALA A 272 16.30 0.85 14.74
CA ALA A 272 16.63 1.24 16.11
C ALA A 272 16.21 0.17 17.12
N LEU A 273 15.01 -0.43 16.96
CA LEU A 273 14.53 -1.51 17.81
C LEU A 273 15.38 -2.78 17.65
N VAL A 274 15.78 -3.14 16.42
CA VAL A 274 16.70 -4.27 16.18
C VAL A 274 18.01 -4.05 16.93
N LEU A 275 18.65 -2.88 16.79
CA LEU A 275 19.91 -2.58 17.48
C LEU A 275 19.75 -2.60 19.00
N LEU A 276 18.66 -2.03 19.51
CA LEU A 276 18.34 -2.05 20.93
C LEU A 276 18.16 -3.49 21.46
N ASN A 277 17.44 -4.33 20.73
CA ASN A 277 17.20 -5.72 21.10
C ASN A 277 18.48 -6.55 21.08
N LEU A 278 19.30 -6.42 20.04
CA LEU A 278 20.59 -7.08 19.94
C LEU A 278 21.52 -6.66 21.08
N ASN A 279 21.56 -5.36 21.40
CA ASN A 279 22.32 -4.86 22.53
C ASN A 279 21.81 -5.38 23.88
N ARG A 280 20.49 -5.38 24.07
CA ARG A 280 19.84 -5.84 25.32
C ARG A 280 20.10 -7.32 25.59
N PHE A 281 20.19 -8.14 24.55
CA PHE A 281 20.43 -9.58 24.67
C PHE A 281 21.89 -9.98 24.44
N SER A 282 22.77 -9.01 24.17
CA SER A 282 24.21 -9.21 24.11
C SER A 282 24.80 -9.43 25.51
N PRO A 283 25.85 -10.25 25.67
CA PRO A 283 26.60 -10.38 26.93
C PRO A 283 27.21 -9.04 27.40
N ALA A 284 27.52 -8.14 26.47
CA ALA A 284 28.02 -6.81 26.74
C ALA A 284 27.12 -5.76 26.08
N SER A 285 26.47 -4.94 26.91
CA SER A 285 25.69 -3.78 26.45
C SER A 285 26.64 -2.62 26.12
N VAL A 286 26.62 -2.19 24.87
CA VAL A 286 27.44 -1.08 24.34
C VAL A 286 26.60 0.17 24.10
N LEU A 287 25.27 0.03 23.92
CA LEU A 287 24.39 1.17 23.68
C LEU A 287 24.10 1.94 24.99
N PRO A 288 24.05 3.28 24.94
CA PRO A 288 23.69 4.10 26.08
C PRO A 288 22.21 3.96 26.44
N SER A 289 21.85 4.22 27.70
CA SER A 289 20.48 4.11 28.22
C SER A 289 19.46 5.00 27.48
N GLY A 290 19.90 6.13 26.92
CA GLY A 290 19.10 7.04 26.11
C GLY A 290 19.05 6.73 24.61
N PHE A 291 19.59 5.58 24.16
CA PHE A 291 19.75 5.28 22.73
C PHE A 291 18.45 5.41 21.94
N LEU A 292 17.35 4.81 22.41
CA LEU A 292 16.09 4.84 21.66
C LEU A 292 15.52 6.26 21.55
N ALA A 293 15.58 7.04 22.63
CA ALA A 293 15.15 8.43 22.64
C ALA A 293 16.01 9.28 21.68
N ALA A 294 17.33 9.09 21.69
CA ALA A 294 18.24 9.75 20.76
C ALA A 294 17.95 9.33 19.30
N ALA A 295 17.75 8.03 19.05
CA ALA A 295 17.43 7.50 17.74
C ALA A 295 16.13 8.09 17.20
N TRP A 296 15.11 8.26 18.04
CA TRP A 296 13.85 8.91 17.64
C TRP A 296 14.00 10.41 17.44
N ALA A 297 14.83 11.10 18.22
CA ALA A 297 15.07 12.54 18.04
C ALA A 297 15.72 12.86 16.68
N VAL A 298 16.61 12.00 16.17
CA VAL A 298 17.39 12.24 14.95
C VAL A 298 16.53 12.58 13.72
N PRO A 299 15.52 11.76 13.30
CA PRO A 299 14.66 12.11 12.17
C PRO A 299 13.97 13.46 12.31
N PHE A 300 13.45 13.79 13.50
CA PHE A 300 12.77 15.07 13.75
C PHE A 300 13.74 16.25 13.67
N LEU A 301 14.94 16.11 14.22
CA LEU A 301 15.99 17.14 14.14
C LEU A 301 16.45 17.36 12.69
N LEU A 302 16.63 16.30 11.91
CA LEU A 302 17.01 16.39 10.50
C LEU A 302 15.93 17.05 9.65
N LEU A 303 14.66 16.67 9.85
CA LEU A 303 13.51 17.27 9.16
C LEU A 303 13.33 18.74 9.55
N GLY A 304 13.44 19.07 10.84
CA GLY A 304 13.38 20.43 11.34
C GLY A 304 14.50 21.30 10.77
N TRP A 305 15.74 20.81 10.77
CA TRP A 305 16.89 21.50 10.18
C TRP A 305 16.73 21.75 8.68
N TRP A 306 16.25 20.74 7.94
CA TRP A 306 15.99 20.86 6.51
C TRP A 306 14.89 21.87 6.20
N ALA A 307 13.81 21.88 6.98
CA ALA A 307 12.73 22.86 6.86
C ALA A 307 13.24 24.29 7.10
N LEU A 308 14.02 24.49 8.17
CA LEU A 308 14.65 25.79 8.49
C LEU A 308 15.57 26.26 7.36
N ARG A 309 16.39 25.36 6.77
CA ARG A 309 17.24 25.70 5.63
C ARG A 309 16.43 26.14 4.41
N ARG A 310 15.35 25.45 4.07
CA ARG A 310 14.48 25.86 2.95
C ARG A 310 13.84 27.23 3.17
N CYS A 311 13.41 27.54 4.40
CA CYS A 311 12.90 28.86 4.75
C CYS A 311 13.97 29.96 4.61
N CYS A 312 15.22 29.69 4.99
CA CYS A 312 16.32 30.65 4.86
C CYS A 312 16.73 30.89 3.39
N PHE A 313 16.72 29.87 2.53
CA PHE A 313 17.10 30.02 1.11
C PHE A 313 16.00 30.68 0.26
N ARG A 314 14.73 30.55 0.63
CA ARG A 314 13.61 31.19 -0.08
C ARG A 314 13.51 32.71 0.18
N LYS A 315 14.29 33.24 1.12
CA LYS A 315 14.37 34.67 1.49
C LYS A 315 15.52 35.44 0.84
N ARG A 316 16.13 34.97 -0.27
CA ARG A 316 17.00 35.83 -1.10
C ARG A 316 16.19 36.47 -2.22
N PRO A 317 15.85 37.77 -2.15
CA PRO A 317 15.29 38.46 -3.31
C PRO A 317 16.34 38.51 -4.41
N GLN A 318 15.93 38.22 -5.65
CA GLN A 318 16.71 38.53 -6.84
C GLN A 318 16.94 40.04 -6.84
N ARG A 319 18.14 40.48 -6.49
CA ARG A 319 18.60 41.82 -6.87
C ARG A 319 18.92 41.72 -8.36
N GLY A 320 18.05 42.31 -9.18
CA GLY A 320 18.31 42.55 -10.59
C GLY A 320 19.51 43.48 -10.79
N PRO A 321 20.07 43.52 -12.01
CA PRO A 321 21.28 44.24 -12.35
C PRO A 321 21.21 45.74 -12.06
#